data_AF-A0A2S4WB27-F1
#
_entry.id   AF-A0A2S4WB27-F1
#
_cell.length_a   1.000
_cell.length_b   1.000
_cell.length_c   1.000
_cell.angle_alpha   90.00
_cell.angle_beta   90.00
_cell.angle_gamma   90.00
#
_symmetry.space_group_name_H-M   'P 1'
#
loop_
_entity.id
_entity.type
_entity.pdbx_description
1 polymer ?
#
loop_
_entity_poly.entity_id
_entity_poly.type
_entity_poly.pdbx_seq_one_letter_code
_entity_poly.pdbx_strand_id
1 'polypeptide(L)'
;MYPQAIIPNQSYSPTSHGLMTWTHTEIIQHMLPRISHPMFVSGPFEIMEALEAVLTQGSAYGQFRNQSAISYFNATGEEALVEVIVSGYGSAATVLNAETVYYLSGRFIARLDITNEQDPYVFYDQELTLNIGNFDNIPSGIANKVGFKGLGIVVERTLIDAPCAANSLQQDLHVLIRHTDYNNLRKDKAVFEVMYIVPGNRLQQKTHGLYQLGREVHLAGYIRGFNPLRKCWEVQVLNLSVPSGNQTSVSPTKPSRPATKHNIKIQKVGSMVATATPAPVASTSRLPPIITPSAMQSEGRPSFESPSGSNIQYSEEGEVPETAGGEPETEPPFKNTYPKRRSGADMISEAYKRSKGK
;
A
#
# COMPACT_ATOMS: atom_id res chain seq x y z
N MET A 1 -25.40 -48.56 5.74
CA MET A 1 -26.83 -48.50 6.11
C MET A 1 -26.88 -47.88 7.50
N TYR A 2 -27.54 -46.74 7.61
CA TYR A 2 -27.64 -45.85 8.78
C TYR A 2 -28.15 -46.54 10.05
N PRO A 3 -28.00 -45.88 11.21
CA PRO A 3 -29.20 -45.55 11.95
C PRO A 3 -29.37 -44.04 12.08
N GLN A 4 -30.58 -43.61 11.72
CA GLN A 4 -31.11 -42.27 11.85
C GLN A 4 -31.21 -41.89 13.34
N ALA A 5 -30.69 -40.72 13.69
CA ALA A 5 -31.11 -40.06 14.91
C ALA A 5 -32.45 -39.36 14.64
N ILE A 6 -33.49 -39.96 15.22
CA ILE A 6 -34.87 -39.49 15.28
C ILE A 6 -34.89 -38.19 16.09
N ILE A 7 -35.55 -37.17 15.52
CA ILE A 7 -35.91 -35.93 16.21
C ILE A 7 -37.18 -36.21 17.03
N PRO A 8 -37.19 -36.02 18.37
CA PRO A 8 -38.43 -35.85 19.11
C PRO A 8 -38.75 -34.36 19.18
N ASN A 9 -39.92 -34.01 18.63
CA ASN A 9 -40.64 -32.77 18.90
C ASN A 9 -40.68 -32.49 20.41
N GLN A 10 -40.10 -31.37 20.84
CA GLN A 10 -40.56 -30.68 22.05
C GLN A 10 -41.18 -29.34 21.67
N SER A 11 -42.49 -29.32 21.87
CA SER A 11 -43.38 -28.18 21.90
C SER A 11 -42.84 -27.04 22.76
N TYR A 12 -42.67 -25.85 22.18
CA TYR A 12 -42.53 -24.60 22.91
C TYR A 12 -43.83 -23.80 22.81
N SER A 13 -44.55 -23.70 23.92
CA SER A 13 -45.57 -22.67 24.13
C SER A 13 -44.88 -21.34 24.47
N PRO A 14 -45.38 -20.20 23.97
CA PRO A 14 -44.68 -18.93 24.01
C PRO A 14 -44.96 -18.16 25.30
N THR A 15 -43.91 -17.74 26.02
CA THR A 15 -44.02 -16.63 26.96
C THR A 15 -42.78 -15.72 26.86
N SER A 16 -43.05 -14.55 26.30
CA SER A 16 -42.39 -13.25 26.52
C SER A 16 -40.87 -13.18 26.40
N HIS A 17 -40.35 -12.95 25.20
CA HIS A 17 -39.27 -11.99 24.94
C HIS A 17 -39.40 -11.50 23.48
N GLY A 18 -39.31 -10.18 23.28
CA GLY A 18 -39.71 -9.51 22.05
C GLY A 18 -39.01 -10.06 20.79
N LEU A 19 -39.83 -10.48 19.81
CA LEU A 19 -39.34 -10.66 18.44
C LEU A 19 -38.90 -9.29 17.92
N MET A 20 -37.59 -9.11 17.71
CA MET A 20 -37.14 -8.10 16.75
C MET A 20 -37.50 -8.61 15.35
N THR A 21 -38.59 -8.07 14.81
CA THR A 21 -38.91 -8.19 13.39
C THR A 21 -37.95 -7.30 12.63
N TRP A 22 -36.91 -7.90 12.06
CA TRP A 22 -36.04 -7.20 11.11
C TRP A 22 -36.87 -6.79 9.90
N THR A 23 -36.85 -5.51 9.58
CA THR A 23 -37.45 -4.97 8.37
C THR A 23 -36.74 -5.53 7.13
N HIS A 24 -37.45 -5.58 6.00
CA HIS A 24 -36.87 -6.02 4.73
C HIS A 24 -35.58 -5.23 4.38
N THR A 25 -35.51 -3.96 4.78
CA THR A 25 -34.35 -3.07 4.67
C THR A 25 -33.15 -3.53 5.49
N GLU A 26 -33.37 -3.96 6.74
CA GLU A 26 -32.29 -4.44 7.62
C GLU A 26 -31.75 -5.81 7.18
N ILE A 27 -32.62 -6.68 6.66
CA ILE A 27 -32.21 -7.95 6.04
C ILE A 27 -31.36 -7.69 4.79
N ILE A 28 -31.72 -6.72 3.97
CA ILE A 28 -30.94 -6.32 2.79
C ILE A 28 -29.57 -5.74 3.20
N GLN A 29 -29.50 -4.95 4.28
CA GLN A 29 -28.23 -4.44 4.82
C GLN A 29 -27.29 -5.56 5.32
N HIS A 30 -27.84 -6.64 5.86
CA HIS A 30 -27.09 -7.80 6.32
C HIS A 30 -26.76 -8.83 5.22
N MET A 31 -27.51 -8.82 4.10
CA MET A 31 -27.36 -9.77 2.98
C MET A 31 -26.58 -9.21 1.78
N LEU A 32 -26.36 -7.88 1.71
CA LEU A 32 -25.50 -7.31 0.67
C LEU A 32 -24.03 -7.65 0.97
N PRO A 33 -23.25 -8.10 -0.05
CA PRO A 33 -21.80 -8.19 0.10
C PRO A 33 -21.29 -6.85 0.64
N ARG A 34 -20.43 -6.87 1.67
CA ARG A 34 -19.74 -5.65 2.11
C ARG A 34 -18.76 -5.26 1.01
N ILE A 35 -19.26 -4.55 0.00
CA ILE A 35 -18.44 -4.08 -1.13
C ILE A 35 -17.36 -3.17 -0.55
N SER A 36 -16.10 -3.52 -0.80
CA SER A 36 -14.93 -2.76 -0.40
C SER A 36 -14.34 -2.08 -1.65
N HIS A 37 -14.07 -0.79 -1.52
CA HIS A 37 -13.42 0.05 -2.50
C HIS A 37 -12.18 0.65 -1.82
N PRO A 38 -11.13 -0.16 -1.64
CA PRO A 38 -9.97 0.23 -0.85
C PRO A 38 -9.12 1.27 -1.60
N MET A 39 -8.40 2.06 -0.81
CA MET A 39 -7.32 2.92 -1.27
C MET A 39 -6.01 2.41 -0.68
N PHE A 40 -4.98 2.32 -1.51
CA PHE A 40 -3.63 1.95 -1.14
C PHE A 40 -2.69 3.10 -1.43
N VAL A 41 -1.68 3.26 -0.59
CA VAL A 41 -0.59 4.21 -0.79
C VAL A 41 0.74 3.48 -0.74
N SER A 42 1.71 3.97 -1.50
CA SER A 42 3.06 3.42 -1.53
C SER A 42 4.07 4.53 -1.81
N GLY A 43 5.10 4.67 -0.99
CA GLY A 43 6.10 5.72 -1.15
C GLY A 43 6.94 5.94 0.09
N PRO A 44 7.77 7.00 0.09
CA PRO A 44 8.55 7.40 1.27
C PRO A 44 7.65 8.02 2.34
N PHE A 45 7.87 7.62 3.59
CA PHE A 45 7.24 8.16 4.79
C PHE A 45 8.32 8.55 5.79
N GLU A 46 8.22 9.77 6.33
CA GLU A 46 9.12 10.29 7.35
C GLU A 46 8.62 9.83 8.72
N ILE A 47 9.38 8.98 9.42
CA ILE A 47 9.00 8.46 10.73
C ILE A 47 9.46 9.43 11.82
N MET A 48 8.53 10.00 12.57
CA MET A 48 8.83 11.05 13.55
C MET A 48 9.00 10.47 14.94
N GLU A 49 7.99 9.75 15.45
CA GLU A 49 8.02 9.15 16.77
C GLU A 49 7.25 7.82 16.81
N ALA A 50 7.60 6.98 17.79
CA ALA A 50 6.86 5.76 18.08
C ALA A 50 5.65 6.09 18.96
N LEU A 51 4.50 5.54 18.61
CA LEU A 51 3.27 5.61 19.40
C LEU A 51 3.09 4.32 20.19
N GLU A 52 2.16 4.34 21.16
CA GLU A 52 1.84 3.16 21.97
C GLU A 52 1.42 1.98 21.08
N ALA A 53 2.09 0.84 21.26
CA ALA A 53 1.78 -0.39 20.54
C ALA A 53 0.47 -1.01 21.06
N VAL A 54 -0.34 -1.58 20.17
CA VAL A 54 -1.54 -2.32 20.52
C VAL A 54 -1.22 -3.80 20.52
N LEU A 55 -0.91 -4.32 21.71
CA LEU A 55 -0.55 -5.72 21.93
C LEU A 55 -1.67 -6.49 22.62
N THR A 56 -1.80 -7.77 22.29
CA THR A 56 -2.63 -8.69 23.10
C THR A 56 -1.83 -9.11 24.33
N GLN A 57 -2.48 -9.23 25.49
CA GLN A 57 -1.81 -9.62 26.73
C GLN A 57 -1.03 -10.93 26.55
N GLY A 58 0.25 -10.92 26.92
CA GLY A 58 1.16 -12.06 26.76
C GLY A 58 1.69 -12.30 25.34
N SER A 59 1.32 -11.46 24.36
CA SER A 59 1.83 -11.53 22.99
C SER A 59 3.02 -10.60 22.78
N ALA A 60 4.08 -11.10 22.16
CA ALA A 60 5.18 -10.28 21.63
C ALA A 60 4.87 -9.65 20.27
N TYR A 61 3.73 -10.02 19.66
CA TYR A 61 3.25 -9.52 18.38
C TYR A 61 2.00 -8.66 18.54
N GLY A 62 1.87 -7.65 17.71
CA GLY A 62 0.70 -6.77 17.66
C GLY A 62 0.87 -5.65 16.66
N GLN A 63 0.09 -4.58 16.84
CA GLN A 63 0.18 -3.40 15.98
C GLN A 63 1.16 -2.39 16.56
N PHE A 64 2.25 -2.16 15.84
CA PHE A 64 3.20 -1.10 16.12
C PHE A 64 2.82 0.12 15.29
N ARG A 65 2.87 1.29 15.92
CA ARG A 65 2.38 2.54 15.34
C ARG A 65 3.43 3.62 15.47
N ASN A 66 3.51 4.48 14.47
CA ASN A 66 4.39 5.63 14.49
C ASN A 66 3.64 6.85 13.95
N GLN A 67 3.94 8.01 14.54
CA GLN A 67 3.62 9.28 13.91
C GLN A 67 4.53 9.45 12.70
N SER A 68 3.96 9.85 11.57
CA SER A 68 4.69 10.01 10.33
C SER A 68 4.13 11.17 9.52
N ALA A 69 4.82 11.52 8.43
CA ALA A 69 4.37 12.56 7.52
C ALA A 69 4.52 12.16 6.06
N ILE A 70 3.64 12.73 5.23
CA ILE A 70 3.74 12.75 3.78
C ILE A 70 4.20 14.15 3.36
N SER A 71 5.31 14.22 2.64
CA SER A 71 5.83 15.46 2.05
C SER A 71 5.19 15.75 0.69
N TYR A 72 4.76 16.99 0.49
CA TYR A 72 4.14 17.47 -0.75
C TYR A 72 4.51 18.93 -1.04
N PHE A 73 4.27 19.39 -2.27
CA PHE A 73 4.41 20.82 -2.60
C PHE A 73 3.08 21.54 -2.46
N ASN A 74 3.05 22.57 -1.61
CA ASN A 74 1.87 23.41 -1.40
C ASN A 74 1.62 24.34 -2.62
N ALA A 75 0.60 25.19 -2.52
CA ALA A 75 0.27 26.14 -3.59
C ALA A 75 1.35 27.21 -3.87
N THR A 76 2.22 27.52 -2.90
CA THR A 76 3.36 28.44 -3.07
C THR A 76 4.57 27.77 -3.70
N GLY A 77 4.55 26.44 -3.86
CA GLY A 77 5.66 25.63 -4.35
C GLY A 77 6.68 25.26 -3.27
N GLU A 78 6.37 25.54 -2.01
CA GLU A 78 7.17 25.15 -0.86
C GLU A 78 6.81 23.73 -0.43
N GLU A 79 7.80 23.01 0.09
CA GLU A 79 7.58 21.68 0.67
C GLU A 79 6.83 21.83 1.99
N ALA A 80 5.75 21.06 2.12
CA ALA A 80 4.92 20.98 3.31
C ALA A 80 4.77 19.52 3.71
N LEU A 81 4.58 19.30 5.01
CA LEU A 81 4.32 17.99 5.60
C LEU A 81 2.84 17.92 6.00
N VAL A 82 2.23 16.76 5.79
CA VAL A 82 0.93 16.44 6.38
C VAL A 82 1.06 15.16 7.19
N GLU A 83 0.59 15.22 8.42
CA GLU A 83 0.68 14.14 9.39
C GLU A 83 -0.19 12.94 8.99
N VAL A 84 0.34 11.75 9.24
CA VAL A 84 -0.33 10.46 9.08
C VAL A 84 0.15 9.50 10.17
N ILE A 85 -0.69 8.54 10.55
CA ILE A 85 -0.28 7.44 11.41
C ILE A 85 0.03 6.22 10.56
N VAL A 86 1.25 5.70 10.65
CA VAL A 86 1.61 4.42 10.02
C VAL A 86 1.49 3.30 11.05
N SER A 87 0.89 2.17 10.66
CA SER A 87 0.67 1.03 11.54
C SER A 87 0.97 -0.28 10.83
N GLY A 88 1.86 -1.08 11.41
CA GLY A 88 2.26 -2.38 10.88
C GLY A 88 2.11 -3.47 11.92
N TYR A 89 1.68 -4.65 11.48
CA TYR A 89 1.62 -5.82 12.33
C TYR A 89 3.01 -6.48 12.39
N GLY A 90 3.55 -6.64 13.59
CA GLY A 90 4.90 -7.15 13.78
C GLY A 90 5.25 -7.36 15.23
N SER A 91 6.54 -7.29 15.54
CA SER A 91 7.07 -7.36 16.90
C SER A 91 7.99 -6.17 17.18
N ALA A 92 8.48 -6.05 18.41
CA ALA A 92 9.44 -5.01 18.77
C ALA A 92 10.74 -5.05 17.92
N ALA A 93 11.08 -6.20 17.34
CA ALA A 93 12.26 -6.35 16.48
C ALA A 93 12.06 -5.77 15.06
N THR A 94 10.81 -5.51 14.65
CA THR A 94 10.48 -5.05 13.30
C THR A 94 9.89 -3.64 13.28
N VAL A 95 9.93 -2.94 14.42
CA VAL A 95 9.40 -1.58 14.56
C VAL A 95 10.18 -0.60 13.68
N LEU A 96 9.49 0.43 13.17
CA LEU A 96 10.13 1.50 12.43
C LEU A 96 10.90 2.41 13.41
N ASN A 97 12.10 2.81 13.00
CA ASN A 97 12.92 3.72 13.78
C ASN A 97 12.50 5.17 13.52
N ALA A 98 12.52 6.00 14.57
CA ALA A 98 12.36 7.44 14.45
C ALA A 98 13.49 8.07 13.60
N GLU A 99 13.24 9.27 13.09
CA GLU A 99 14.19 10.07 12.29
C GLU A 99 14.71 9.33 11.04
N THR A 100 13.90 8.40 10.55
CA THR A 100 14.23 7.54 9.42
C THR A 100 13.12 7.63 8.38
N VAL A 101 13.48 7.62 7.10
CA VAL A 101 12.54 7.47 6.01
C VAL A 101 12.47 6.03 5.57
N TYR A 102 11.25 5.52 5.50
CA TYR A 102 10.96 4.20 4.98
C TYR A 102 10.11 4.30 3.72
N TYR A 103 10.40 3.46 2.73
CA TYR A 103 9.41 3.13 1.74
C TYR A 103 8.40 2.18 2.37
N LEU A 104 7.14 2.63 2.46
CA LEU A 104 6.03 1.83 2.96
C LEU A 104 5.00 1.64 1.86
N SER A 105 4.31 0.51 1.88
CA SER A 105 3.16 0.20 1.03
C SER A 105 2.05 -0.35 1.90
N GLY A 106 0.84 0.17 1.76
CA GLY A 106 -0.25 -0.19 2.66
C GLY A 106 -1.61 0.36 2.28
N ARG A 107 -2.63 -0.02 3.05
CA ARG A 107 -3.99 0.51 2.93
C ARG A 107 -4.08 1.87 3.62
N PHE A 108 -4.71 2.82 2.95
CA PHE A 108 -4.91 4.17 3.44
C PHE A 108 -6.36 4.36 3.89
N ILE A 109 -6.56 4.84 5.11
CA ILE A 109 -7.87 5.14 5.69
C ILE A 109 -7.86 6.57 6.22
N ALA A 110 -8.55 7.49 5.53
CA ALA A 110 -8.61 8.90 5.88
C ALA A 110 -9.99 9.30 6.44
N ARG A 111 -10.35 8.73 7.59
CA ARG A 111 -11.61 9.07 8.25
C ARG A 111 -11.50 10.39 8.99
N LEU A 112 -12.44 11.29 8.71
CA LEU A 112 -12.54 12.60 9.38
C LEU A 112 -13.83 12.73 10.21
N ASP A 113 -14.68 11.69 10.19
CA ASP A 113 -15.93 11.62 10.93
C ASP A 113 -15.74 11.28 12.42
N ILE A 114 -14.50 10.98 12.82
CA ILE A 114 -14.14 10.62 14.19
C ILE A 114 -13.66 11.87 14.92
N THR A 115 -14.35 12.21 16.01
CA THR A 115 -13.98 13.38 16.82
C THR A 115 -12.66 13.13 17.53
N ASN A 116 -11.74 14.09 17.47
CA ASN A 116 -10.41 14.04 18.10
C ASN A 116 -9.44 12.95 17.59
N GLU A 117 -9.77 12.25 16.50
CA GLU A 117 -8.90 11.26 15.86
C GLU A 117 -9.08 11.35 14.34
N GLN A 118 -8.59 12.44 13.76
CA GLN A 118 -8.77 12.75 12.33
C GLN A 118 -7.53 12.42 11.49
N ASP A 119 -6.45 11.98 12.12
CA ASP A 119 -5.24 11.59 11.40
C ASP A 119 -5.50 10.32 10.59
N PRO A 120 -5.13 10.30 9.30
CA PRO A 120 -5.33 9.13 8.48
C PRO A 120 -4.38 8.01 8.92
N TYR A 121 -4.81 6.77 8.67
CA TYR A 121 -3.99 5.60 8.92
C TYR A 121 -3.45 5.03 7.61
N VAL A 122 -2.17 4.66 7.63
CA VAL A 122 -1.54 3.78 6.64
C VAL A 122 -1.25 2.45 7.31
N PHE A 123 -2.08 1.45 7.03
CA PHE A 123 -1.82 0.08 7.46
C PHE A 123 -0.83 -0.57 6.49
N TYR A 124 0.45 -0.50 6.82
CA TYR A 124 1.53 -0.94 5.93
C TYR A 124 1.85 -2.43 6.09
N ASP A 125 2.30 -3.04 4.99
CA ASP A 125 2.74 -4.42 4.96
C ASP A 125 4.22 -4.49 5.36
N GLN A 126 4.51 -5.13 6.50
CA GLN A 126 5.87 -5.23 7.05
C GLN A 126 6.85 -5.85 6.05
N GLU A 127 6.40 -6.80 5.23
CA GLU A 127 7.19 -7.49 4.20
C GLU A 127 7.66 -6.57 3.06
N LEU A 128 6.97 -5.45 2.85
CA LEU A 128 7.28 -4.46 1.80
C LEU A 128 8.05 -3.25 2.35
N THR A 129 8.44 -3.28 3.62
CA THR A 129 9.15 -2.19 4.28
C THR A 129 10.60 -2.13 3.82
N LEU A 130 11.05 -0.96 3.38
CA LEU A 130 12.44 -0.71 3.00
C LEU A 130 12.94 0.57 3.66
N ASN A 131 14.02 0.46 4.45
CA ASN A 131 14.71 1.63 5.00
C ASN A 131 15.45 2.37 3.86
N ILE A 132 15.10 3.64 3.64
CA ILE A 132 15.73 4.50 2.63
C ILE A 132 16.95 5.22 3.22
N GLY A 133 16.87 5.63 4.49
CA GLY A 133 17.93 6.29 5.22
C GLY A 133 17.40 7.24 6.31
N ASN A 134 18.31 7.75 7.13
CA ASN A 134 18.00 8.73 8.18
C ASN A 134 17.82 10.12 7.57
N PHE A 135 17.15 11.02 8.30
CA PHE A 135 16.84 12.38 7.85
C PHE A 135 18.05 13.15 7.28
N ASP A 136 19.23 12.96 7.86
CA ASP A 136 20.48 13.59 7.41
C ASP A 136 20.98 13.12 6.04
N ASN A 137 20.58 11.91 5.62
CA ASN A 137 21.12 11.22 4.45
C ASN A 137 20.08 10.99 3.34
N ILE A 138 18.87 11.55 3.47
CA ILE A 138 17.81 11.34 2.47
C ILE A 138 18.20 12.05 1.16
N PRO A 139 18.11 11.36 0.01
CA PRO A 139 18.21 12.02 -1.28
C PRO A 139 17.09 13.05 -1.46
N SER A 140 17.45 14.28 -1.84
CA SER A 140 16.48 15.35 -2.10
C SER A 140 15.36 14.91 -3.05
N GLY A 141 14.12 15.36 -2.80
CA GLY A 141 13.00 15.19 -3.73
C GLY A 141 12.01 14.07 -3.39
N ILE A 142 11.76 13.84 -2.09
CA ILE A 142 10.72 12.91 -1.61
C ILE A 142 9.31 13.50 -1.65
N ALA A 143 9.17 14.84 -1.73
CA ALA A 143 7.89 15.49 -1.94
C ALA A 143 7.16 14.97 -3.18
N ASN A 144 5.84 14.75 -3.06
CA ASN A 144 4.97 14.20 -4.09
C ASN A 144 5.42 12.81 -4.60
N LYS A 145 6.10 12.00 -3.78
CA LYS A 145 6.51 10.62 -4.13
C LYS A 145 5.64 9.53 -3.50
N VAL A 146 4.68 9.88 -2.65
CA VAL A 146 3.68 8.94 -2.16
C VAL A 146 2.64 8.71 -3.24
N GLY A 147 2.78 7.59 -3.94
CA GLY A 147 1.82 7.12 -4.92
C GLY A 147 0.57 6.58 -4.25
N PHE A 148 -0.56 6.64 -4.94
CA PHE A 148 -1.79 5.97 -4.53
C PHE A 148 -2.30 5.07 -5.65
N LYS A 149 -3.07 4.04 -5.26
CA LYS A 149 -3.92 3.22 -6.14
C LYS A 149 -5.20 2.91 -5.41
N GLY A 150 -6.36 3.00 -6.06
CA GLY A 150 -7.61 2.71 -5.34
C GLY A 150 -8.80 2.48 -6.25
N LEU A 151 -9.71 1.65 -5.76
CA LEU A 151 -11.08 1.51 -6.28
C LEU A 151 -11.97 2.46 -5.51
N GLY A 152 -12.92 3.11 -6.17
CA GLY A 152 -13.83 4.05 -5.53
C GLY A 152 -15.06 4.36 -6.37
N ILE A 153 -16.08 4.90 -5.72
CA ILE A 153 -17.32 5.36 -6.36
C ILE A 153 -17.28 6.87 -6.51
N VAL A 154 -17.51 7.37 -7.73
CA VAL A 154 -17.62 8.80 -7.99
C VAL A 154 -18.87 9.36 -7.33
N VAL A 155 -18.72 10.35 -6.45
CA VAL A 155 -19.83 10.98 -5.72
C VAL A 155 -20.08 12.42 -6.13
N GLU A 156 -19.05 13.12 -6.60
CA GLU A 156 -19.17 14.48 -7.12
C GLU A 156 -18.18 14.68 -8.27
N ARG A 157 -18.50 15.58 -9.20
CA ARG A 157 -17.60 16.02 -10.25
C ARG A 157 -17.81 17.49 -10.58
N THR A 158 -16.72 18.23 -10.73
CA THR A 158 -16.73 19.67 -11.02
C THR A 158 -15.57 20.01 -11.93
N LEU A 159 -15.80 20.83 -12.96
CA LEU A 159 -14.73 21.37 -13.80
C LEU A 159 -14.23 22.67 -13.18
N ILE A 160 -12.92 22.81 -13.07
CA ILE A 160 -12.25 23.98 -12.49
C ILE A 160 -11.20 24.48 -13.48
N ASP A 161 -11.20 25.79 -13.72
CA ASP A 161 -10.18 26.42 -14.53
C ASP A 161 -8.83 26.37 -13.79
N ALA A 162 -7.84 25.79 -14.46
CA ALA A 162 -6.49 25.62 -13.95
C ALA A 162 -5.49 26.36 -14.86
N PRO A 163 -4.40 26.92 -14.29
CA PRO A 163 -3.33 27.50 -15.07
C PRO A 163 -2.71 26.45 -16.00
N CYS A 164 -2.53 26.80 -17.27
CA CYS A 164 -1.78 25.99 -18.23
C CYS A 164 -0.56 26.78 -18.74
N ALA A 165 0.38 26.06 -19.35
CA ALA A 165 1.49 26.68 -20.05
C ALA A 165 0.98 27.68 -21.12
N ALA A 166 1.74 28.74 -21.35
CA ALA A 166 1.45 29.80 -22.33
C ALA A 166 0.20 30.64 -22.06
N ASN A 167 -0.14 30.90 -20.79
CA ASN A 167 -1.28 31.74 -20.38
C ASN A 167 -2.63 31.27 -20.94
N SER A 168 -2.75 29.98 -21.25
CA SER A 168 -4.04 29.36 -21.61
C SER A 168 -4.71 28.82 -20.35
N LEU A 169 -6.04 28.81 -20.33
CA LEU A 169 -6.81 28.11 -19.31
C LEU A 169 -7.01 26.67 -19.77
N GLN A 170 -6.66 25.70 -18.93
CA GLN A 170 -7.12 24.32 -19.07
C GLN A 170 -8.18 24.05 -18.01
N GLN A 171 -9.11 23.14 -18.28
CA GLN A 171 -10.13 22.76 -17.31
C GLN A 171 -9.77 21.44 -16.66
N ASP A 172 -9.33 21.49 -15.42
CA ASP A 172 -9.11 20.29 -14.62
C ASP A 172 -10.45 19.76 -14.12
N LEU A 173 -10.61 18.44 -14.15
CA LEU A 173 -11.78 17.79 -13.57
C LEU A 173 -11.44 17.39 -12.13
N HIS A 174 -12.13 18.02 -11.19
CA HIS A 174 -12.11 17.68 -9.78
C HIS A 174 -13.23 16.67 -9.51
N VAL A 175 -12.88 15.49 -9.01
CA VAL A 175 -13.81 14.40 -8.76
C VAL A 175 -13.70 13.99 -7.30
N LEU A 176 -14.81 14.08 -6.56
CA LEU A 176 -14.85 13.52 -5.22
C LEU A 176 -15.21 12.03 -5.35
N ILE A 177 -14.39 11.18 -4.75
CA ILE A 177 -14.54 9.73 -4.83
C ILE A 177 -14.62 9.17 -3.42
N ARG A 178 -15.61 8.32 -3.20
CA ARG A 178 -15.85 7.63 -1.95
C ARG A 178 -15.16 6.28 -1.96
N HIS A 179 -14.36 6.05 -0.94
CA HIS A 179 -13.74 4.79 -0.61
C HIS A 179 -14.44 4.13 0.57
N THR A 180 -14.42 2.81 0.57
CA THR A 180 -14.97 2.00 1.66
C THR A 180 -14.03 0.87 1.97
N ASP A 181 -13.59 0.73 3.21
CA ASP A 181 -12.69 -0.36 3.62
C ASP A 181 -12.95 -0.77 5.08
N TYR A 182 -12.21 -1.75 5.60
CA TYR A 182 -12.25 -2.18 6.99
C TYR A 182 -11.10 -1.56 7.80
N ASN A 183 -11.42 -0.92 8.93
CA ASN A 183 -10.42 -0.39 9.85
C ASN A 183 -9.99 -1.47 10.85
N ASN A 184 -8.70 -1.84 10.82
CA ASN A 184 -8.19 -2.93 11.65
C ASN A 184 -8.17 -2.61 13.15
N LEU A 185 -7.94 -1.34 13.52
CA LEU A 185 -7.87 -0.92 14.92
C LEU A 185 -9.26 -0.80 15.54
N ARG A 186 -10.19 -0.21 14.78
CA ARG A 186 -11.57 0.05 15.25
C ARG A 186 -12.53 -1.12 15.03
N LYS A 187 -12.14 -2.08 14.19
CA LYS A 187 -12.94 -3.25 13.83
C LYS A 187 -14.29 -2.88 13.20
N ASP A 188 -14.33 -1.79 12.45
CA ASP A 188 -15.53 -1.26 11.81
C ASP A 188 -15.32 -0.93 10.33
N LYS A 189 -16.41 -0.58 9.65
CA LYS A 189 -16.38 -0.13 8.26
C LYS A 189 -15.95 1.33 8.22
N ALA A 190 -14.86 1.60 7.52
CA ALA A 190 -14.43 2.95 7.18
C ALA A 190 -15.10 3.41 5.87
N VAL A 191 -15.61 4.64 5.88
CA VAL A 191 -16.07 5.34 4.67
C VAL A 191 -15.42 6.70 4.68
N PHE A 192 -14.75 7.07 3.59
CA PHE A 192 -14.08 8.36 3.48
C PHE A 192 -14.04 8.82 2.04
N GLU A 193 -13.89 10.12 1.85
CA GLU A 193 -13.94 10.77 0.54
C GLU A 193 -12.63 11.49 0.26
N VAL A 194 -12.15 11.36 -0.97
CA VAL A 194 -10.88 11.93 -1.44
C VAL A 194 -11.15 12.69 -2.72
N MET A 195 -10.51 13.85 -2.86
CA MET A 195 -10.60 14.71 -4.04
C MET A 195 -9.52 14.32 -5.05
N TYR A 196 -9.96 13.94 -6.24
CA TYR A 196 -9.12 13.54 -7.35
C TYR A 196 -9.04 14.66 -8.37
N ILE A 197 -7.84 15.13 -8.64
CA ILE A 197 -7.57 16.17 -9.64
C ILE A 197 -7.12 15.47 -10.92
N VAL A 198 -7.95 15.54 -11.95
CA VAL A 198 -7.68 15.00 -13.29
C VAL A 198 -7.33 16.17 -14.20
N PRO A 199 -6.08 16.26 -14.69
CA PRO A 199 -5.65 17.36 -15.54
C PRO A 199 -6.45 17.48 -16.83
N GLY A 200 -6.80 18.71 -17.18
CA GLY A 200 -7.40 19.09 -18.45
C GLY A 200 -6.45 19.07 -19.64
N ASN A 201 -5.27 18.45 -19.50
CA ASN A 201 -4.27 18.40 -20.55
C ASN A 201 -4.72 17.48 -21.70
N ARG A 202 -4.03 17.57 -22.84
CA ARG A 202 -4.35 16.81 -24.07
C ARG A 202 -4.44 15.29 -23.86
N LEU A 203 -3.76 14.73 -22.86
CA LEU A 203 -3.74 13.30 -22.58
C LEU A 203 -4.95 12.86 -21.76
N GLN A 204 -5.34 13.64 -20.75
CA GLN A 204 -6.32 13.24 -19.75
C GLN A 204 -7.70 13.88 -19.94
N GLN A 205 -7.81 15.02 -20.65
CA GLN A 205 -9.10 15.69 -20.88
C GLN A 205 -10.15 14.76 -21.50
N LYS A 206 -9.74 13.88 -22.44
CA LYS A 206 -10.62 12.90 -23.09
C LYS A 206 -11.19 11.86 -22.11
N THR A 207 -10.56 11.67 -20.95
CA THR A 207 -11.01 10.73 -19.93
C THR A 207 -12.09 11.32 -19.02
N HIS A 208 -12.35 12.64 -19.07
CA HIS A 208 -13.31 13.30 -18.18
C HIS A 208 -14.74 12.73 -18.28
N GLY A 209 -15.13 12.23 -19.45
CA GLY A 209 -16.43 11.58 -19.66
C GLY A 209 -16.59 10.25 -18.93
N LEU A 210 -15.48 9.63 -18.50
CA LEU A 210 -15.49 8.33 -17.82
C LEU A 210 -15.88 8.43 -16.34
N TYR A 211 -15.65 9.58 -15.69
CA TYR A 211 -15.99 9.84 -14.29
C TYR A 211 -17.48 10.21 -14.15
N GLN A 212 -18.36 9.22 -14.22
CA GLN A 212 -19.80 9.42 -14.08
C GLN A 212 -20.21 9.24 -12.61
N LEU A 213 -21.15 10.03 -12.12
CA LEU A 213 -21.70 9.87 -10.76
C LEU A 213 -22.20 8.44 -10.55
N GLY A 214 -21.88 7.85 -9.40
CA GLY A 214 -22.22 6.46 -9.05
C GLY A 214 -21.37 5.40 -9.76
N ARG A 215 -20.47 5.78 -10.68
CA ARG A 215 -19.61 4.83 -11.38
C ARG A 215 -18.43 4.42 -10.51
N GLU A 216 -18.13 3.12 -10.54
CA GLU A 216 -16.88 2.59 -9.99
C GLU A 216 -15.70 2.90 -10.92
N VAL A 217 -14.62 3.38 -10.34
CA VAL A 217 -13.38 3.71 -11.03
C VAL A 217 -12.20 3.15 -10.25
N HIS A 218 -11.18 2.69 -10.98
CA HIS A 218 -9.88 2.34 -10.43
C HIS A 218 -8.83 3.32 -10.93
N LEU A 219 -8.15 3.97 -9.98
CA LEU A 219 -7.31 5.14 -10.23
C LEU A 219 -5.92 4.91 -9.65
N ALA A 220 -4.92 5.51 -10.29
CA ALA A 220 -3.58 5.59 -9.74
C ALA A 220 -2.99 6.99 -9.96
N GLY A 221 -2.15 7.42 -9.03
CA GLY A 221 -1.55 8.74 -9.04
C GLY A 221 -0.70 8.99 -7.81
N TYR A 222 -0.66 10.22 -7.29
CA TYR A 222 0.08 10.55 -6.08
C TYR A 222 -0.67 11.52 -5.17
N ILE A 223 -0.37 11.49 -3.87
CA ILE A 223 -0.92 12.43 -2.88
C ILE A 223 -0.34 13.82 -3.15
N ARG A 224 -1.23 14.80 -3.34
CA ARG A 224 -0.87 16.20 -3.59
C ARG A 224 -0.96 17.06 -2.32
N GLY A 225 -1.71 16.61 -1.31
CA GLY A 225 -1.83 17.31 -0.04
C GLY A 225 -3.21 17.10 0.59
N PHE A 226 -3.59 18.03 1.46
CA PHE A 226 -4.88 18.03 2.15
C PHE A 226 -5.58 19.39 1.98
N ASN A 227 -6.88 19.35 1.68
CA ASN A 227 -7.70 20.54 1.56
C ASN A 227 -8.45 20.80 2.88
N PRO A 228 -8.04 21.80 3.69
CA PRO A 228 -8.66 22.06 4.98
C PRO A 228 -10.08 22.62 4.87
N LEU A 229 -10.40 23.33 3.78
CA LEU A 229 -11.72 23.93 3.58
C LEU A 229 -12.76 22.85 3.29
N ARG A 230 -12.39 21.88 2.45
CA ARG A 230 -13.27 20.78 2.05
C ARG A 230 -13.16 19.55 2.96
N LYS A 231 -12.16 19.55 3.86
CA LYS A 231 -11.84 18.42 4.74
C LYS A 231 -11.68 17.13 3.94
N CYS A 232 -10.78 17.14 2.95
CA CYS A 232 -10.51 15.95 2.16
C CYS A 232 -9.07 15.93 1.66
N TRP A 233 -8.54 14.73 1.48
CA TRP A 233 -7.25 14.53 0.84
C TRP A 233 -7.33 14.87 -0.64
N GLU A 234 -6.26 15.45 -1.19
CA GLU A 234 -6.14 15.76 -2.61
C GLU A 234 -5.11 14.85 -3.27
N VAL A 235 -5.50 14.27 -4.40
CA VAL A 235 -4.63 13.39 -5.18
C VAL A 235 -4.58 13.82 -6.63
N GLN A 236 -3.39 13.75 -7.21
CA GLN A 236 -3.18 14.00 -8.63
C GLN A 236 -3.34 12.68 -9.39
N VAL A 237 -4.28 12.62 -10.34
CA VAL A 237 -4.49 11.41 -11.14
C VAL A 237 -3.47 11.31 -12.27
N LEU A 238 -2.90 10.11 -12.41
CA LEU A 238 -2.05 9.75 -13.54
C LEU A 238 -2.74 8.75 -14.46
N ASN A 239 -3.36 7.71 -13.90
CA ASN A 239 -3.98 6.63 -14.67
C ASN A 239 -5.43 6.39 -14.21
N LEU A 240 -6.27 5.99 -15.15
CA LEU A 240 -7.67 5.59 -14.93
C LEU A 240 -7.93 4.25 -15.61
N SER A 241 -8.69 3.41 -14.93
CA SER A 241 -9.35 2.24 -15.46
C SER A 241 -10.79 2.20 -14.97
N VAL A 242 -11.71 1.76 -15.81
CA VAL A 242 -13.10 1.53 -15.43
C VAL A 242 -13.27 0.01 -15.29
N PRO A 243 -13.46 -0.52 -14.08
CA PRO A 243 -13.58 -1.97 -13.86
C PRO A 243 -14.81 -2.58 -14.55
N SER A 244 -15.90 -1.82 -14.63
CA SER A 244 -17.15 -2.23 -15.28
C SER A 244 -17.19 -1.77 -16.75
N GLY A 245 -16.88 -2.67 -17.69
CA GLY A 245 -17.00 -2.48 -19.14
C GLY A 245 -16.96 -3.79 -19.93
N ASN A 246 -17.71 -3.87 -21.04
CA ASN A 246 -17.91 -5.09 -21.84
C ASN A 246 -16.58 -5.71 -22.33
N GLN A 247 -16.28 -6.93 -21.88
CA GLN A 247 -15.20 -7.75 -22.44
C GLN A 247 -15.65 -8.34 -23.78
N THR A 248 -15.59 -7.59 -24.88
CA THR A 248 -15.45 -8.24 -26.19
C THR A 248 -13.99 -8.63 -26.35
N SER A 249 -13.70 -9.91 -26.15
CA SER A 249 -12.38 -10.52 -26.30
C SER A 249 -11.72 -10.10 -27.62
N VAL A 250 -10.55 -9.46 -27.54
CA VAL A 250 -9.72 -9.20 -28.73
C VAL A 250 -8.50 -10.12 -28.66
N SER A 251 -8.41 -11.01 -29.64
CA SER A 251 -7.29 -11.94 -29.85
C SER A 251 -5.98 -11.20 -30.13
N PRO A 252 -4.83 -11.63 -29.57
CA PRO A 252 -3.56 -10.93 -29.76
C PRO A 252 -2.94 -11.18 -31.14
N THR A 253 -2.70 -10.10 -31.89
CA THR A 253 -1.91 -10.09 -33.14
C THR A 253 -0.42 -10.01 -32.83
N LYS A 254 0.39 -10.86 -33.46
CA LYS A 254 1.85 -10.95 -33.27
C LYS A 254 2.61 -9.88 -34.07
N PRO A 255 3.70 -9.31 -33.53
CA PRO A 255 4.78 -8.75 -34.33
C PRO A 255 6.14 -9.48 -34.19
N SER A 256 6.82 -9.65 -35.32
CA SER A 256 8.25 -9.99 -35.53
C SER A 256 9.08 -8.69 -35.66
N ARG A 257 10.42 -8.55 -35.63
CA ARG A 257 11.67 -9.34 -35.59
C ARG A 257 12.73 -8.46 -34.82
N PRO A 258 13.96 -8.96 -34.53
CA PRO A 258 14.86 -8.38 -33.53
C PRO A 258 16.00 -7.51 -34.10
N ALA A 259 16.65 -6.74 -33.22
CA ALA A 259 18.05 -6.33 -33.36
C ALA A 259 18.78 -6.22 -31.99
N THR A 260 20.03 -6.65 -32.01
CA THR A 260 21.12 -6.73 -31.01
C THR A 260 21.61 -5.37 -30.48
N LYS A 261 22.38 -5.15 -29.39
CA LYS A 261 23.10 -5.91 -28.33
C LYS A 261 23.52 -4.87 -27.25
N HIS A 262 23.58 -5.25 -25.96
CA HIS A 262 24.71 -5.05 -25.00
C HIS A 262 24.31 -5.51 -23.58
N ASN A 263 25.32 -5.85 -22.77
CA ASN A 263 25.30 -6.84 -21.69
C ASN A 263 24.79 -6.35 -20.31
N ILE A 264 23.65 -6.87 -19.86
CA ILE A 264 23.36 -7.48 -18.54
C ILE A 264 22.24 -8.50 -18.87
N LYS A 265 22.29 -9.77 -18.41
CA LYS A 265 21.24 -10.76 -18.72
C LYS A 265 19.95 -10.46 -17.94
N ILE A 266 19.25 -9.40 -18.31
CA ILE A 266 17.84 -9.21 -18.00
C ILE A 266 17.11 -10.29 -18.77
N GLN A 267 16.59 -11.29 -18.06
CA GLN A 267 15.70 -12.26 -18.68
C GLN A 267 14.42 -11.54 -19.07
N LYS A 268 14.29 -11.23 -20.36
CA LYS A 268 13.02 -10.75 -20.90
C LYS A 268 12.00 -11.86 -20.68
N VAL A 269 10.80 -11.51 -20.22
CA VAL A 269 9.70 -12.47 -20.00
C VAL A 269 9.47 -13.34 -21.24
N GLY A 270 9.55 -12.76 -22.45
CA GLY A 270 9.46 -13.51 -23.70
C GLY A 270 10.53 -14.60 -23.89
N SER A 271 11.73 -14.43 -23.31
CA SER A 271 12.77 -15.46 -23.32
C SER A 271 12.48 -16.57 -22.31
N MET A 272 11.87 -16.26 -21.16
CA MET A 272 11.45 -17.28 -20.19
C MET A 272 10.31 -18.15 -20.76
N VAL A 273 9.37 -17.52 -21.46
CA VAL A 273 8.26 -18.22 -22.13
C VAL A 273 8.77 -19.11 -23.27
N ALA A 274 9.79 -18.66 -24.04
CA ALA A 274 10.38 -19.47 -25.11
C ALA A 274 11.18 -20.68 -24.61
N THR A 275 11.59 -20.68 -23.33
CA THR A 275 12.36 -21.78 -22.70
C THR A 275 11.49 -22.65 -21.80
N ALA A 276 10.22 -22.29 -21.61
CA ALA A 276 9.27 -23.07 -20.85
C ALA A 276 8.76 -24.22 -21.72
N THR A 277 9.40 -25.40 -21.59
CA THR A 277 8.83 -26.63 -22.12
C THR A 277 7.54 -26.93 -21.34
N PRO A 278 6.38 -27.15 -22.01
CA PRO A 278 5.20 -27.60 -21.29
C PRO A 278 5.50 -28.94 -20.62
N ALA A 279 5.28 -29.03 -19.31
CA ALA A 279 5.32 -30.31 -18.60
C ALA A 279 4.26 -31.25 -19.21
N PRO A 280 4.58 -32.52 -19.50
CA PRO A 280 3.60 -33.45 -20.04
C PRO A 280 2.49 -33.65 -19.01
N VAL A 281 1.27 -33.26 -19.38
CA VAL A 281 0.06 -33.56 -18.59
C VAL A 281 -0.25 -35.02 -18.83
N ALA A 282 0.10 -35.89 -17.89
CA ALA A 282 -0.35 -37.27 -17.90
C ALA A 282 -1.84 -37.30 -17.61
N SER A 283 -2.66 -37.42 -18.65
CA SER A 283 -4.09 -37.73 -18.53
C SER A 283 -4.26 -39.15 -18.00
N THR A 284 -4.52 -39.29 -16.71
CA THR A 284 -5.15 -40.50 -16.16
C THR A 284 -6.56 -40.16 -15.70
N SER A 285 -7.50 -40.33 -16.62
CA SER A 285 -8.91 -40.54 -16.28
C SER A 285 -9.00 -41.85 -15.49
N ARG A 286 -9.18 -41.76 -14.17
CA ARG A 286 -9.88 -42.74 -13.33
C ARG A 286 -10.24 -42.07 -12.00
N LEU A 287 -11.55 -41.99 -11.74
CA LEU A 287 -12.12 -41.52 -10.47
C LEU A 287 -11.55 -42.32 -9.30
N PRO A 288 -11.09 -41.68 -8.21
CA PRO A 288 -10.85 -42.39 -6.96
C PRO A 288 -12.17 -42.58 -6.18
N PRO A 289 -12.34 -43.73 -5.48
CA PRO A 289 -13.53 -43.98 -4.68
C PRO A 289 -13.53 -43.13 -3.40
N ILE A 290 -14.74 -42.75 -2.99
CA ILE A 290 -15.02 -42.10 -1.69
C ILE A 290 -14.67 -43.09 -0.58
N ILE A 291 -13.74 -42.72 0.31
CA ILE A 291 -13.47 -43.44 1.57
C ILE A 291 -13.57 -42.44 2.73
N THR A 292 -14.49 -42.75 3.64
CA THR A 292 -14.81 -42.07 4.91
C THR A 292 -13.64 -42.15 5.91
N PRO A 293 -13.37 -41.13 6.75
CA PRO A 293 -12.31 -41.21 7.75
C PRO A 293 -12.82 -41.82 9.05
N SER A 294 -12.24 -42.96 9.47
CA SER A 294 -12.27 -43.43 10.86
C SER A 294 -10.92 -44.05 11.24
N ALA A 295 -10.31 -43.43 12.25
CA ALA A 295 -9.44 -43.95 13.33
C ALA A 295 -8.20 -44.82 13.03
N MET A 296 -7.05 -44.29 13.50
CA MET A 296 -5.85 -44.96 14.07
C MET A 296 -4.93 -45.66 13.05
N GLN A 297 -3.60 -45.61 13.10
CA GLN A 297 -2.61 -45.27 14.14
C GLN A 297 -1.25 -44.97 13.45
N SER A 298 -0.43 -44.13 14.10
CA SER A 298 1.04 -44.11 14.16
C SER A 298 1.85 -44.91 13.13
N GLU A 299 2.73 -44.24 12.37
CA GLU A 299 4.21 -44.43 12.39
C GLU A 299 4.93 -43.25 11.69
N GLY A 300 6.04 -42.78 12.27
CA GLY A 300 7.03 -41.94 11.55
C GLY A 300 7.06 -40.44 11.87
N ARG A 301 7.30 -40.05 13.13
CA ARG A 301 7.71 -38.69 13.51
C ARG A 301 9.25 -38.60 13.49
N PRO A 302 9.90 -37.64 12.80
CA PRO A 302 11.29 -37.34 13.06
C PRO A 302 11.38 -36.53 14.37
N SER A 303 12.07 -37.09 15.36
CA SER A 303 12.49 -36.40 16.59
C SER A 303 13.56 -35.35 16.26
N PHE A 304 13.41 -34.13 16.76
CA PHE A 304 14.52 -33.17 16.83
C PHE A 304 15.02 -33.20 18.27
N GLU A 305 16.10 -33.95 18.50
CA GLU A 305 16.84 -33.93 19.76
C GLU A 305 17.69 -32.65 19.85
N SER A 306 17.64 -31.99 21.00
CA SER A 306 18.56 -30.92 21.37
C SER A 306 19.82 -31.52 21.99
N PRO A 307 21.04 -31.14 21.58
CA PRO A 307 22.22 -31.40 22.38
C PRO A 307 22.56 -30.18 23.25
N SER A 308 22.53 -30.37 24.58
CA SER A 308 23.23 -29.51 25.53
C SER A 308 24.68 -29.98 25.68
N GLY A 309 25.61 -29.03 25.57
CA GLY A 309 26.87 -28.97 26.32
C GLY A 309 28.04 -29.86 25.88
N SER A 310 29.07 -29.26 25.26
CA SER A 310 30.37 -29.06 25.91
C SER A 310 31.41 -28.37 25.00
N ASN A 311 32.06 -27.35 25.57
CA ASN A 311 33.42 -26.87 25.30
C ASN A 311 33.79 -26.35 23.91
N ILE A 312 33.62 -25.04 23.72
CA ILE A 312 34.58 -24.24 22.96
C ILE A 312 35.06 -23.10 23.86
N GLN A 313 36.36 -23.15 24.12
CA GLN A 313 37.16 -22.28 24.96
C GLN A 313 37.36 -20.93 24.25
N TYR A 314 36.90 -19.84 24.87
CA TYR A 314 37.28 -18.50 24.46
C TYR A 314 38.53 -18.10 25.23
N SER A 315 39.58 -17.69 24.52
CA SER A 315 40.78 -17.12 25.13
C SER A 315 40.48 -15.70 25.62
N GLU A 316 40.76 -15.48 26.89
CA GLU A 316 40.81 -14.19 27.57
C GLU A 316 42.28 -13.76 27.63
N GLU A 317 42.64 -12.70 26.90
CA GLU A 317 43.83 -11.86 27.10
C GLU A 317 43.48 -10.49 26.47
N GLY A 318 43.62 -9.31 27.07
CA GLY A 318 44.08 -8.87 28.37
C GLY A 318 43.98 -7.33 28.38
N GLU A 319 43.61 -6.75 29.53
CA GLU A 319 43.85 -5.35 29.89
C GLU A 319 45.39 -5.12 29.91
N VAL A 320 46.02 -4.05 29.41
CA VAL A 320 46.28 -2.66 29.93
C VAL A 320 47.31 -2.00 28.94
N PRO A 321 47.81 -0.74 29.02
CA PRO A 321 47.39 0.54 29.63
C PRO A 321 47.45 1.77 28.66
N GLU A 322 47.02 2.95 29.12
CA GLU A 322 47.36 4.25 28.52
C GLU A 322 48.87 4.49 28.47
N THR A 323 49.40 4.92 27.32
CA THR A 323 50.52 5.90 27.25
C THR A 323 50.55 6.60 25.89
N ALA A 324 51.02 7.84 25.93
CA ALA A 324 51.00 8.87 24.90
C ALA A 324 51.93 8.63 23.70
N GLY A 325 51.56 9.27 22.58
CA GLY A 325 52.50 9.73 21.54
C GLY A 325 52.46 8.96 20.22
N GLY A 326 51.78 9.54 19.22
CA GLY A 326 51.88 9.11 17.82
C GLY A 326 50.85 9.82 16.95
N GLU A 327 51.32 10.74 16.10
CA GLU A 327 50.50 11.50 15.14
C GLU A 327 49.70 10.58 14.20
N PRO A 328 48.42 10.87 13.90
CA PRO A 328 47.73 10.21 12.80
C PRO A 328 47.89 11.03 11.52
N GLU A 329 48.44 10.37 10.50
CA GLU A 329 48.47 10.82 9.11
C GLU A 329 47.06 11.25 8.65
N THR A 330 46.97 12.49 8.18
CA THR A 330 45.75 13.06 7.58
C THR A 330 45.44 12.40 6.25
N GLU A 331 44.49 11.47 6.22
CA GLU A 331 43.72 11.21 4.99
C GLU A 331 42.76 12.40 4.72
N PRO A 332 42.68 12.92 3.49
CA PRO A 332 41.79 14.03 3.20
C PRO A 332 40.32 13.59 3.30
N PRO A 333 39.43 14.37 3.93
CA PRO A 333 38.02 14.02 4.04
C PRO A 333 37.36 13.93 2.67
N PHE A 334 36.45 12.96 2.52
CA PHE A 334 35.67 12.73 1.32
C PHE A 334 35.01 14.01 0.81
N LYS A 335 35.40 14.42 -0.40
CA LYS A 335 34.86 15.62 -1.05
C LYS A 335 33.51 15.28 -1.68
N ASN A 336 32.42 15.71 -1.05
CA ASN A 336 31.07 15.57 -1.57
C ASN A 336 30.97 16.20 -2.98
N THR A 337 30.79 15.37 -4.01
CA THR A 337 30.67 15.75 -5.42
C THR A 337 29.22 15.89 -5.89
N TYR A 338 28.23 15.73 -5.00
CA TYR A 338 26.83 15.96 -5.35
C TYR A 338 26.57 17.47 -5.53
N PRO A 339 25.87 17.88 -6.60
CA PRO A 339 25.49 19.27 -6.76
C PRO A 339 24.56 19.68 -5.60
N LYS A 340 24.76 20.90 -5.08
CA LYS A 340 23.90 21.50 -4.05
C LYS A 340 22.41 21.41 -4.44
N ARG A 341 21.55 21.31 -3.41
CA ARG A 341 20.07 21.30 -3.48
C ARG A 341 19.55 22.12 -4.66
N ARG A 342 18.86 21.46 -5.59
CA ARG A 342 18.22 22.11 -6.73
C ARG A 342 16.85 22.62 -6.30
N SER A 343 16.50 23.84 -6.71
CA SER A 343 15.18 24.39 -6.44
C SER A 343 14.12 23.73 -7.33
N GLY A 344 12.85 23.79 -6.93
CA GLY A 344 11.74 23.29 -7.76
C GLY A 344 11.68 23.93 -9.15
N ALA A 345 12.08 25.21 -9.24
CA ALA A 345 12.18 25.93 -10.51
C ALA A 345 13.26 25.34 -11.45
N ASP A 346 14.39 24.91 -10.89
CA ASP A 346 15.49 24.31 -11.66
C ASP A 346 15.06 22.98 -12.30
N MET A 347 14.33 22.16 -11.53
CA MET A 347 13.85 20.86 -12.02
C MET A 347 12.81 21.01 -13.14
N ILE A 348 11.89 21.98 -13.01
CA ILE A 348 10.86 22.28 -14.02
C ILE A 348 11.51 22.81 -15.30
N SER A 349 12.53 23.67 -15.18
CA SER A 349 13.25 24.21 -16.34
C SER A 349 14.05 23.15 -17.11
N GLU A 350 14.65 22.17 -16.42
CA GLU A 350 15.41 21.08 -17.05
C GLU A 350 14.47 20.07 -17.74
N ALA A 351 13.33 19.76 -17.12
CA ALA A 351 12.28 18.95 -17.73
C ALA A 351 11.76 19.60 -19.03
N TYR A 352 11.60 20.93 -19.02
CA TYR A 352 11.22 21.69 -20.21
C TYR A 352 12.31 21.65 -21.29
N LYS A 353 13.59 21.78 -20.93
CA LYS A 353 14.72 21.65 -21.88
C LYS A 353 14.80 20.25 -22.52
N ARG A 354 14.60 19.18 -21.75
CA ARG A 354 14.56 17.80 -22.28
C ARG A 354 13.36 17.55 -23.20
N SER A 355 12.24 18.24 -22.99
CA SER A 355 11.05 18.14 -23.84
C SER A 355 11.22 18.78 -25.23
N LYS A 356 12.17 19.72 -25.38
CA LYS A 356 12.48 20.40 -26.66
C LYS A 356 13.68 19.82 -27.40
N GLY A 357 14.36 18.84 -26.81
CA GLY A 357 15.47 18.12 -27.42
C GLY A 357 15.01 16.81 -28.06
N LYS A 358 14.20 16.90 -29.13
CA LYS A 358 14.07 15.90 -30.20
C LYS A 358 13.46 16.53 -31.42
#